data_AF-A0A8J4WTC8-F1
#
_entry.id   AF-A0A8J4WTC8-F1
#
_cell.length_a   1.000
_cell.length_b   1.000
_cell.length_c   1.000
_cell.angle_alpha   90.00
_cell.angle_beta   90.00
_cell.angle_gamma   90.00
#
_symmetry.space_group_name_H-M   'P 1'
#
loop_
_entity.id
_entity.type
_entity.pdbx_description
1 polymer ?
#
loop_
_entity_poly.entity_id
_entity_poly.type
_entity_poly.pdbx_seq_one_letter_code
_entity_poly.pdbx_strand_id
1 'polypeptide(L)' 'MASAPAQQPTLTIEQARVVLSEVIQAFSVPENASRMEEARESACNDMGKMLQLVLPVATQIQQEVIKAYGFNNEGE' A
#
# COMPACT_ATOMS: atom_id res chain seq x y z
N MET A 1 31.06 7.74 -20.94
CA MET A 1 30.77 8.13 -19.55
C MET A 1 29.94 7.00 -18.96
N ALA A 2 30.45 6.28 -17.96
CA ALA A 2 29.71 5.18 -17.33
C ALA A 2 28.81 5.76 -16.24
N SER A 3 27.49 5.58 -16.38
CA SER A 3 26.52 5.95 -15.36
C SER A 3 26.76 5.11 -14.10
N ALA A 4 26.86 5.77 -12.94
CA ALA A 4 26.96 5.09 -11.66
C ALA A 4 25.68 4.26 -11.41
N PRO A 5 25.76 3.05 -10.81
CA PRO A 5 24.58 2.32 -10.41
C PRO A 5 23.81 3.15 -9.38
N ALA A 6 22.51 3.31 -9.59
CA ALA A 6 21.62 3.95 -8.63
C ALA A 6 21.67 3.13 -7.33
N GLN A 7 22.10 3.77 -6.23
CA GLN A 7 22.04 3.15 -4.91
C GLN A 7 20.56 2.99 -4.55
N GLN A 8 20.07 1.75 -4.59
CA GLN A 8 18.74 1.43 -4.06
C GLN A 8 18.70 1.89 -2.59
N PRO A 9 17.73 2.72 -2.20
CA PRO A 9 17.63 3.20 -0.82
C PRO A 9 17.52 2.00 0.11
N THR A 10 18.49 1.85 1.01
CA THR A 10 18.48 0.77 1.99
C THR A 10 17.45 1.10 3.05
N LEU A 11 16.29 0.44 3.00
CA LEU A 11 15.26 0.56 4.02
C LEU A 11 15.78 -0.01 5.35
N THR A 12 15.98 0.84 6.34
CA THR A 12 16.34 0.38 7.69
C THR A 12 15.12 -0.22 8.40
N ILE A 13 15.36 -1.06 9.42
CA ILE A 13 14.28 -1.66 10.23
C ILE A 13 13.39 -0.58 10.87
N GLU A 14 13.98 0.50 11.34
CA GLU A 14 13.24 1.62 11.95
C GLU A 14 12.36 2.32 10.92
N GLN A 15 12.89 2.59 9.72
CA GLN A 15 12.08 3.15 8.63
C GLN A 15 10.96 2.20 8.21
N ALA A 16 11.21 0.89 8.12
CA ALA A 16 10.18 -0.09 7.80
C ALA A 16 9.04 -0.07 8.83
N ARG A 17 9.37 0.03 10.13
CA ARG A 17 8.38 0.13 11.20
C ARG A 17 7.53 1.39 11.08
N VAL A 18 8.16 2.53 10.78
CA VAL A 18 7.44 3.81 10.58
C VAL A 18 6.50 3.70 9.38
N VAL A 19 6.99 3.24 8.24
CA VAL A 19 6.19 3.07 7.00
C VAL A 19 4.99 2.16 7.25
N LEU A 20 5.20 0.99 7.89
CA LEU A 20 4.11 0.06 8.20
C LEU A 20 3.09 0.67 9.16
N SER A 21 3.54 1.46 10.14
CA SER A 21 2.65 2.16 11.07
C SER A 21 1.80 3.21 10.36
N GLU A 22 2.36 3.91 9.36
CA GLU A 22 1.63 4.85 8.53
C GLU A 22 0.65 4.16 7.59
N VAL A 23 1.02 3.01 7.01
CA VAL A 23 0.09 2.19 6.21
C VAL A 23 -1.11 1.78 7.06
N ILE A 24 -0.90 1.29 8.28
CA ILE A 24 -1.99 0.91 9.19
C ILE A 24 -2.87 2.12 9.54
N GLN A 25 -2.26 3.29 9.79
CA GLN A 25 -3.01 4.53 10.03
C GLN A 25 -3.80 4.99 8.81
N ALA A 26 -3.26 4.84 7.60
CA ALA A 26 -3.93 5.21 6.35
C ALA A 26 -5.24 4.44 6.16
N PHE A 27 -5.30 3.17 6.58
CA PHE A 27 -6.55 2.40 6.60
C PHE A 27 -7.61 2.93 7.57
N SER A 28 -7.21 3.72 8.57
CA SER A 28 -8.10 4.30 9.58
C SER A 28 -8.59 5.72 9.20
N VAL A 29 -8.05 6.31 8.13
CA VAL A 29 -8.53 7.60 7.61
C VAL A 29 -9.99 7.42 7.12
N PRO A 30 -10.94 8.31 7.47
CA PRO A 30 -12.37 8.11 7.18
C PRO A 30 -12.68 7.77 5.73
N GLU A 31 -12.03 8.44 4.78
CA GLU A 31 -12.19 8.18 3.35
C GLU A 31 -11.77 6.75 2.95
N ASN A 32 -10.60 6.31 3.44
CA ASN A 32 -10.06 4.98 3.15
C ASN A 32 -10.86 3.89 3.86
N ALA A 33 -11.30 4.14 5.08
CA ALA A 33 -12.19 3.23 5.83
C ALA A 33 -13.51 3.04 5.09
N SER A 34 -14.14 4.13 4.61
CA SER A 34 -15.38 4.06 3.83
C SER A 34 -15.21 3.27 2.53
N ARG A 35 -14.12 3.51 1.79
CA ARG A 35 -13.80 2.75 0.56
C ARG A 35 -13.61 1.25 0.84
N MET A 36 -12.96 0.92 1.96
CA MET A 36 -12.76 -0.47 2.38
C MET A 36 -14.07 -1.15 2.81
N GLU A 37 -14.97 -0.42 3.46
CA GLU A 37 -16.29 -0.93 3.86
C GLU A 37 -17.16 -1.20 2.62
N GLU A 38 -17.27 -0.25 1.70
CA GLU A 38 -18.02 -0.41 0.44
C GLU A 38 -17.54 -1.63 -0.37
N ALA A 39 -16.22 -1.81 -0.48
CA ALA A 39 -15.64 -2.96 -1.17
C ALA A 39 -15.96 -4.29 -0.46
N ARG A 40 -15.98 -4.31 0.89
CA ARG A 40 -16.33 -5.50 1.68
C ARG A 40 -17.81 -5.84 1.58
N GLU A 41 -18.68 -4.84 1.64
CA GLU A 41 -20.13 -5.02 1.46
C GLU A 41 -20.43 -5.59 0.07
N SER A 42 -19.77 -5.06 -0.96
CA SER A 42 -19.89 -5.53 -2.35
C SER A 42 -19.39 -6.97 -2.54
N ALA A 43 -18.40 -7.40 -1.75
CA ALA A 43 -17.88 -8.76 -1.80
C ALA A 43 -18.81 -9.79 -1.13
N CYS A 44 -19.62 -9.39 -0.14
CA CYS A 44 -20.63 -10.24 0.52
C CYS A 44 -20.08 -11.63 0.93
N ASN A 45 -18.96 -11.67 1.64
CA ASN A 45 -18.24 -12.87 2.10
C ASN A 45 -17.72 -13.82 0.99
N ASP A 46 -17.86 -13.48 -0.29
CA ASP A 46 -17.28 -14.25 -1.38
C ASP A 46 -15.77 -13.98 -1.44
N MET A 47 -14.96 -15.01 -1.16
CA MET A 47 -13.51 -14.87 -1.10
C MET A 47 -12.90 -14.46 -2.46
N GLY A 48 -13.50 -14.89 -3.59
CA GLY A 48 -13.07 -14.46 -4.92
C GLY A 48 -13.32 -12.97 -5.12
N LYS A 49 -14.48 -12.46 -4.72
CA LYS A 49 -14.79 -11.03 -4.74
C LYS A 49 -13.96 -10.24 -3.75
N MET A 50 -13.62 -10.78 -2.58
CA MET A 50 -12.70 -10.14 -1.64
C MET A 50 -11.35 -9.87 -2.32
N LEU A 51 -10.81 -10.84 -3.05
CA LEU A 51 -9.57 -10.66 -3.80
C LEU A 51 -9.72 -9.73 -5.01
N GLN A 52 -10.90 -9.63 -5.61
CA GLN A 52 -11.13 -8.77 -6.79
C GLN A 52 -11.52 -7.33 -6.46
N LEU A 53 -12.14 -7.10 -5.29
CA LEU A 53 -12.70 -5.80 -4.91
C LEU A 53 -11.95 -5.18 -3.73
N VAL A 54 -11.69 -5.95 -2.67
CA VAL A 54 -11.07 -5.42 -1.45
C VAL A 54 -9.55 -5.31 -1.61
N LEU A 55 -8.90 -6.31 -2.21
CA LEU A 55 -7.45 -6.32 -2.37
C LEU A 55 -6.93 -5.12 -3.21
N PRO A 56 -7.55 -4.74 -4.35
CA PRO A 56 -7.11 -3.56 -5.09
C PRO A 56 -7.23 -2.26 -4.29
N VAL A 57 -8.31 -2.09 -3.52
CA VAL A 57 -8.51 -0.91 -2.66
C VAL A 57 -7.43 -0.85 -1.58
N ALA A 58 -7.19 -1.96 -0.89
CA ALA A 58 -6.15 -2.05 0.12
C ALA A 58 -4.75 -1.79 -0.46
N THR A 59 -4.48 -2.34 -1.65
CA THR A 59 -3.22 -2.12 -2.37
C THR A 59 -3.04 -0.64 -2.72
N GLN A 60 -4.09 0.03 -3.18
CA GLN A 60 -4.03 1.44 -3.53
C GLN A 60 -3.73 2.33 -2.31
N ILE A 61 -4.42 2.10 -1.19
CA ILE A 61 -4.16 2.81 0.09
C ILE A 61 -2.71 2.61 0.53
N GLN A 62 -2.22 1.36 0.52
CA GLN A 62 -0.83 1.07 0.87
C GLN A 62 0.16 1.74 -0.09
N GLN A 63 -0.13 1.75 -1.40
CA GLN A 63 0.72 2.38 -2.42
C GLN A 63 0.86 3.88 -2.22
N GLU A 64 -0.21 4.57 -1.83
CA GLU A 64 -0.17 6.03 -1.56
C GLU A 64 0.81 6.37 -0.44
N VAL A 65 0.92 5.51 0.58
CA VAL A 65 1.88 5.69 1.68
C VAL A 65 3.31 5.36 1.23
N ILE A 66 3.54 4.16 0.69
CA ILE A 66 4.91 3.70 0.41
C ILE A 66 5.60 4.48 -0.72
N LYS A 67 4.84 5.10 -1.64
CA LYS A 67 5.39 6.01 -2.67
C LYS A 67 6.10 7.21 -2.05
N ALA A 68 5.64 7.73 -0.91
CA ALA A 68 6.31 8.83 -0.21
C ALA A 68 7.72 8.44 0.29
N TYR A 69 8.00 7.14 0.40
CA TYR A 69 9.27 6.58 0.84
C TYR A 69 10.13 6.06 -0.32
N GLY A 70 9.74 6.34 -1.57
CA GLY A 70 10.48 5.93 -2.77
C GLY A 70 10.21 4.49 -3.23
N PHE A 71 9.22 3.80 -2.66
CA PHE A 71 8.76 2.51 -3.17
C PHE A 71 7.78 2.71 -4.32
N ASN A 72 8.31 2.78 -5.54
CA ASN A 72 7.51 2.84 -6.75
C ASN A 72 7.10 1.43 -7.22
N ASN A 73 6.05 1.34 -8.05
CA ASN A 73 5.63 0.09 -8.71
C ASN A 73 6.62 -0.39 -9.79
N GLU A 74 7.80 0.20 -9.86
CA GLU A 74 8.88 -0.22 -10.74
C GLU A 74 9.54 -1.43 -10.07
N GLY A 75 8.88 -2.58 -10.20
CA GLY A 75 9.54 -3.86 -9.95
C GLY A 75 10.72 -3.97 -10.92
N GLU A 76 11.94 -3.93 -10.38
CA GLU A 76 13.11 -4.45 -11.09
C GLU A 76 13.00 -5.96 -11.31
#